data_AF-G0QXJ3-F1
#
_entry.id   AF-G0QXJ3-F1
#
_cell.length_a   1.000
_cell.length_b   1.000
_cell.length_c   1.000
_cell.angle_alpha   90.00
_cell.angle_beta   90.00
_cell.angle_gamma   90.00
#
_symmetry.space_group_name_H-M   'P 1'
#
loop_
_entity.id
_entity.type
_entity.pdbx_description
1 polymer ?
#
loop_
_entity_poly.entity_id
_entity_poly.type
_entity_poly.pdbx_seq_one_letter_code
_entity_poly.pdbx_strand_id
1 'polypeptide(L)'
;MLMDGPLLIKQVLFKNKYEYNSFLTDSSTSTCSLIFLIYFSNLNLQIQIEHLHLKYVGTGTQETTKWEWGTNIQRDSLASHIGHHSRLQYFAIAENESTMRLKNRFLNKMIQPCGPPPPARKKGEL
;
A
#
# COMPACT_ATOMS: atom_id res chain seq x y z
N MET A 1 4.06 -12.96 -23.12
CA MET A 1 5.50 -12.95 -23.45
C MET A 1 5.78 -11.62 -24.11
N LEU A 2 6.28 -10.64 -23.35
CA LEU A 2 7.71 -10.46 -23.06
C LEU A 2 8.40 -10.06 -24.37
N MET A 3 8.67 -8.77 -24.59
CA MET A 3 9.97 -8.09 -24.35
C MET A 3 9.84 -6.78 -25.18
N ASP A 4 10.19 -5.54 -24.81
CA ASP A 4 11.20 -5.03 -23.90
C ASP A 4 10.85 -3.59 -23.45
N GLY A 5 10.42 -3.44 -22.20
CA GLY A 5 10.18 -2.16 -21.51
C GLY A 5 11.34 -1.46 -20.78
N PRO A 6 12.64 -1.83 -20.87
CA PRO A 6 13.71 -1.15 -20.12
C PRO A 6 14.49 -0.08 -20.88
N LEU A 7 14.27 0.13 -22.18
CA LEU A 7 15.09 1.06 -23.00
C LEU A 7 14.70 2.54 -22.86
N LEU A 8 13.41 2.83 -22.67
CA LEU A 8 12.92 4.21 -22.56
C LEU A 8 13.38 4.89 -21.25
N ILE A 9 13.40 4.15 -20.14
CA ILE A 9 13.86 4.66 -18.84
C ILE A 9 15.36 4.96 -18.90
N LYS A 10 16.16 4.11 -19.54
CA LYS A 10 17.60 4.38 -19.72
C LYS A 10 17.86 5.58 -20.62
N GLN A 11 17.10 5.79 -21.69
CA GLN A 11 17.25 6.96 -22.56
C GLN A 11 16.83 8.28 -21.90
N VAL A 12 15.76 8.26 -21.09
CA VAL A 12 15.36 9.44 -20.29
C VAL A 12 16.40 9.75 -19.22
N LEU A 13 16.94 8.74 -18.53
CA LEU A 13 17.99 8.94 -17.52
C LEU A 13 19.33 9.38 -18.14
N PHE A 14 19.68 8.91 -19.34
CA PHE A 14 20.94 9.26 -19.99
C PHE A 14 20.90 10.68 -20.58
N LYS A 15 19.78 11.13 -21.16
CA LYS A 15 19.63 12.51 -21.64
C LYS A 15 19.62 13.53 -20.50
N ASN A 16 19.00 13.20 -19.36
CA ASN A 16 19.00 14.08 -18.19
C ASN A 16 20.39 14.23 -17.52
N LYS A 17 21.39 13.40 -17.84
CA LYS A 17 22.71 13.50 -17.22
C LYS A 17 23.57 14.65 -17.79
N TYR A 18 23.29 15.13 -19.00
CA TYR A 18 24.10 16.15 -19.67
C TYR A 18 23.54 17.58 -19.53
N GLU A 19 22.23 17.75 -19.34
CA GLU A 19 21.63 19.08 -19.16
C GLU A 19 21.86 19.68 -17.76
N TYR A 20 22.31 18.89 -16.77
CA TYR A 20 22.72 19.40 -15.46
C TYR A 20 24.15 19.97 -15.42
N ASN A 21 24.97 19.73 -16.45
CA ASN A 21 26.40 20.09 -16.43
C ASN A 21 26.71 21.50 -16.96
N SER A 22 25.75 22.24 -17.51
CA SER A 22 25.96 23.63 -17.99
C SER A 22 25.44 24.71 -17.02
N PHE A 23 24.85 24.35 -15.89
CA PHE A 23 24.36 25.30 -14.87
C PHE A 23 25.26 25.38 -13.63
N LEU A 24 26.55 25.05 -13.78
CA LEU A 24 27.46 24.85 -12.65
C LEU A 24 28.60 25.86 -12.55
N THR A 25 28.46 27.04 -13.13
CA THR A 25 29.46 28.10 -13.02
C THR A 25 28.80 29.43 -12.71
N ASP A 26 28.17 29.56 -11.54
CA ASP A 26 27.98 30.87 -10.91
C ASP A 26 27.74 30.71 -9.40
N SER A 27 28.24 31.69 -8.65
CA SER A 27 28.43 31.79 -7.18
C SER A 27 27.24 31.52 -6.23
N SER A 28 26.17 30.84 -6.66
CA SER A 28 24.99 30.37 -5.90
C SER A 28 25.03 28.87 -5.53
N THR A 29 26.18 28.22 -5.71
CA THR A 29 26.39 26.76 -5.66
C THR A 29 26.06 26.07 -4.33
N SER A 30 26.07 26.77 -3.20
CA SER A 30 25.78 26.16 -1.89
C SER A 30 24.29 25.95 -1.64
N THR A 31 23.45 26.96 -1.89
CA THR A 31 22.02 26.88 -1.63
C THR A 31 21.30 25.98 -2.65
N CYS A 32 21.67 26.04 -3.92
CA CYS A 32 21.15 25.14 -4.95
C CYS A 32 21.55 23.68 -4.70
N SER A 33 22.79 23.42 -4.25
CA SER A 33 23.24 22.08 -3.84
C SER A 33 22.45 21.56 -2.63
N LEU A 34 22.23 22.40 -1.63
CA LEU A 34 21.42 22.03 -0.45
C LEU A 34 19.96 21.73 -0.82
N ILE A 35 19.33 22.55 -1.67
CA ILE A 35 17.97 22.30 -2.15
C ILE A 35 17.90 20.97 -2.92
N PHE A 36 18.88 20.68 -3.78
CA PHE A 36 18.97 19.41 -4.51
C PHE A 36 19.16 18.21 -3.58
N LEU A 37 20.05 18.31 -2.57
CA LEU A 37 20.27 17.26 -1.59
C LEU A 37 19.04 17.02 -0.70
N ILE A 38 18.34 18.09 -0.28
CA ILE A 38 17.10 17.99 0.49
C ILE A 38 16.02 17.31 -0.36
N TYR A 39 15.87 17.70 -1.63
CA TYR A 39 14.90 17.08 -2.53
C TYR A 39 15.21 15.60 -2.79
N PHE A 40 16.46 15.26 -3.09
CA PHE A 40 16.91 13.88 -3.26
C PHE A 40 16.66 13.04 -2.00
N SER A 41 16.94 13.57 -0.81
CA SER A 41 16.69 12.87 0.46
C SER A 41 15.21 12.58 0.67
N ASN A 42 14.33 13.55 0.36
CA ASN A 42 12.88 13.36 0.46
C ASN A 42 12.38 12.29 -0.52
N LEU A 43 12.88 12.27 -1.77
CA LEU A 43 12.53 11.22 -2.73
C LEU A 43 12.94 9.82 -2.26
N ASN A 44 14.16 9.68 -1.72
CA ASN A 44 14.62 8.40 -1.18
C ASN A 44 13.74 7.89 -0.03
N LEU A 45 13.23 8.80 0.82
CA LEU A 45 12.29 8.43 1.88
C LEU A 45 10.94 7.96 1.32
N GLN A 46 10.40 8.66 0.31
CA GLN A 46 9.13 8.25 -0.31
C GLN A 46 9.24 6.84 -0.91
N ILE A 47 10.33 6.54 -1.62
CA ILE A 47 10.55 5.21 -2.19
C ILE A 47 10.63 4.13 -1.09
N GLN A 48 11.32 4.41 0.01
CA GLN A 48 11.42 3.46 1.12
C GLN A 48 10.06 3.20 1.77
N ILE A 49 9.26 4.24 1.96
CA ILE A 49 7.90 4.15 2.51
C ILE A 49 7.00 3.35 1.57
N GLU A 50 7.02 3.64 0.26
CA GLU A 50 6.28 2.90 -0.76
C GLU A 50 6.69 1.42 -0.79
N HIS A 51 7.99 1.13 -0.67
CA HIS A 51 8.49 -0.24 -0.58
C HIS A 51 7.90 -0.99 0.62
N LEU A 52 7.82 -0.33 1.79
CA LEU A 52 7.21 -0.92 2.99
C LEU A 52 5.71 -1.13 2.83
N HIS A 53 4.99 -0.17 2.21
CA HIS A 53 3.56 -0.30 1.93
C HIS A 53 3.25 -1.49 1.00
N LEU A 54 4.12 -1.76 0.02
CA LEU A 54 3.98 -2.93 -0.85
C LEU A 54 4.21 -4.26 -0.12
N LYS A 55 5.06 -4.27 0.91
CA LYS A 55 5.39 -5.48 1.68
C LYS A 55 4.33 -5.83 2.70
N TYR A 56 3.77 -4.84 3.38
CA TYR A 56 2.85 -5.03 4.51
C TYR A 56 1.45 -4.59 4.14
N VAL A 57 0.63 -5.58 3.75
CA VAL A 57 -0.80 -5.39 3.46
C VAL A 57 -1.51 -4.89 4.73
N GLY A 58 -2.42 -3.93 4.57
CA GLY A 58 -3.18 -3.35 5.68
C GLY A 58 -2.57 -2.07 6.27
N THR A 59 -1.37 -1.68 5.82
CA THR A 59 -0.79 -0.37 6.16
C THR A 59 -1.59 0.75 5.49
N GLY A 60 -2.01 1.73 6.29
CA GLY A 60 -2.83 2.82 5.81
C GLY A 60 -2.03 4.07 5.44
N THR A 61 -2.44 4.74 4.36
CA THR A 61 -1.99 6.09 3.99
C THR A 61 -2.99 7.14 4.47
N GLN A 62 -2.61 8.42 4.42
CA GLN A 62 -3.51 9.54 4.76
C GLN A 62 -4.82 9.53 3.97
N GLU A 63 -4.80 8.99 2.75
CA GLU A 63 -5.96 8.92 1.87
C GLU A 63 -6.79 7.63 2.04
N THR A 64 -6.51 6.82 3.06
CA THR A 64 -7.28 5.60 3.30
C THR A 64 -8.71 5.88 3.68
N THR A 65 -9.63 5.22 2.98
CA THR A 65 -11.04 5.34 3.25
C THR A 65 -11.43 4.52 4.47
N LYS A 66 -12.50 4.94 5.17
CA LYS A 66 -13.08 4.17 6.28
C LYS A 66 -13.44 2.74 5.85
N TRP A 67 -13.87 2.55 4.61
CA TRP A 67 -14.21 1.23 4.08
C TRP A 67 -12.97 0.35 3.93
N GLU A 68 -11.89 0.84 3.31
CA GLU A 68 -10.63 0.09 3.18
C GLU A 68 -10.09 -0.33 4.55
N TRP A 69 -10.01 0.63 5.49
CA TRP A 69 -9.59 0.35 6.87
C TRP A 69 -10.46 -0.72 7.53
N GLY A 70 -11.78 -0.57 7.47
CA GLY A 70 -12.72 -1.55 8.03
C GLY A 70 -12.56 -2.94 7.41
N THR A 71 -12.33 -3.02 6.10
CA THR A 71 -12.13 -4.30 5.41
C THR A 71 -10.86 -5.00 5.88
N ASN A 72 -9.78 -4.26 6.12
CA ASN A 72 -8.52 -4.81 6.61
C ASN A 72 -8.68 -5.34 8.04
N ILE A 73 -9.30 -4.56 8.95
CA ILE A 73 -9.59 -5.00 10.32
C ILE A 73 -10.41 -6.30 10.34
N GLN A 74 -11.43 -6.41 9.49
CA GLN A 74 -12.24 -7.62 9.46
C GLN A 74 -11.47 -8.82 8.87
N ARG A 75 -10.63 -8.62 7.85
CA ARG A 75 -9.77 -9.69 7.32
C ARG A 75 -8.80 -10.21 8.38
N ASP A 76 -8.17 -9.32 9.14
CA ASP A 76 -7.24 -9.69 10.23
C ASP A 76 -7.96 -10.42 11.36
N SER A 77 -9.17 -9.96 11.69
CA SER A 77 -10.04 -10.63 12.63
C SER A 77 -10.35 -12.04 12.15
N LEU A 78 -10.90 -12.21 10.94
CA LEU A 78 -11.23 -13.52 10.35
C LEU A 78 -10.00 -14.44 10.24
N ALA A 79 -8.83 -13.92 9.89
CA ALA A 79 -7.58 -14.67 9.87
C ALA A 79 -7.23 -15.20 11.27
N SER A 80 -7.39 -14.36 12.30
CA SER A 80 -7.19 -14.76 13.69
C SER A 80 -8.18 -15.85 14.13
N HIS A 81 -9.44 -15.81 13.67
CA HIS A 81 -10.43 -16.85 13.93
C HIS A 81 -10.02 -18.21 13.35
N ILE A 82 -9.40 -18.23 12.16
CA ILE A 82 -8.96 -19.45 11.49
C ILE A 82 -7.65 -19.99 12.10
N GLY A 83 -6.72 -19.09 12.43
CA GLY A 83 -5.39 -19.45 12.94
C GLY A 83 -5.38 -19.95 14.39
N HIS A 84 -6.27 -19.44 15.25
CA HIS A 84 -6.31 -19.84 16.66
C HIS A 84 -7.35 -20.93 16.90
N HIS A 85 -6.89 -22.14 17.25
CA HIS A 85 -7.76 -23.30 17.47
C HIS A 85 -8.81 -23.09 18.56
N SER A 86 -8.45 -22.45 19.68
CA SER A 86 -9.37 -22.17 20.79
C SER A 86 -10.54 -21.28 20.35
N ARG A 87 -10.23 -20.22 19.59
CA ARG A 87 -11.24 -19.31 19.04
C ARG A 87 -12.14 -20.02 18.05
N LEU A 88 -11.57 -20.82 17.16
CA LEU A 88 -12.35 -21.56 16.19
C LEU A 88 -13.32 -22.56 16.83
N GLN A 89 -12.86 -23.28 17.86
CA GLN A 89 -13.69 -24.22 18.62
C GLN A 89 -14.84 -23.52 19.34
N TYR A 90 -14.58 -22.34 19.93
CA TYR A 90 -15.62 -21.54 20.57
C TYR A 90 -16.78 -21.24 19.61
N PHE A 91 -16.49 -20.79 18.39
CA PHE A 91 -17.51 -20.54 17.38
C PHE A 91 -18.18 -21.81 16.85
N ALA A 92 -17.42 -22.90 16.69
CA ALA A 92 -17.97 -24.19 16.24
C ALA A 92 -19.00 -24.75 17.24
N ILE A 93 -18.75 -24.60 18.53
CA ILE A 93 -19.69 -25.00 19.59
C ILE A 93 -20.90 -24.06 19.62
N ALA A 94 -20.69 -22.75 19.53
CA ALA A 94 -21.77 -21.76 19.58
C ALA A 94 -22.74 -21.86 18.39
N GLU A 95 -22.22 -22.11 17.18
CA GLU A 95 -23.03 -22.27 15.97
C GLU A 95 -23.48 -23.72 15.72
N ASN A 96 -23.02 -24.68 16.55
CA ASN A 96 -23.23 -26.12 16.38
C ASN A 96 -22.87 -26.62 14.96
N GLU A 97 -21.70 -26.22 14.49
CA GLU A 97 -21.22 -26.53 13.14
C GLU A 97 -19.83 -27.18 13.19
N SER A 98 -19.52 -28.00 12.18
CA SER A 98 -18.18 -28.60 12.11
C SER A 98 -17.11 -27.52 11.90
N THR A 99 -15.95 -27.71 12.55
CA THR A 99 -14.82 -26.78 12.48
C THR A 99 -14.38 -26.49 11.04
N MET A 100 -14.45 -27.48 10.15
CA MET A 100 -14.08 -27.31 8.74
C MET A 100 -15.11 -26.49 7.94
N ARG A 101 -16.41 -26.66 8.20
CA ARG A 101 -17.46 -25.83 7.58
C ARG A 101 -17.29 -24.37 8.00
N LEU A 102 -16.98 -24.14 9.27
CA LEU A 102 -16.75 -22.81 9.79
C LEU A 102 -15.50 -22.14 9.17
N LYS A 103 -14.39 -22.88 9.00
CA LYS A 103 -13.21 -22.40 8.25
C LYS A 103 -13.57 -21.97 6.83
N ASN A 104 -14.31 -22.81 6.12
CA ASN A 104 -14.75 -22.50 4.76
C ASN A 104 -15.63 -21.24 4.73
N ARG A 105 -16.54 -21.09 5.69
CA ARG A 105 -17.39 -19.90 5.84
C ARG A 105 -16.56 -18.64 6.08
N PHE A 106 -15.57 -18.69 6.97
CA PHE A 106 -14.69 -17.56 7.24
C PHE A 106 -13.84 -17.19 6.03
N LEU A 107 -13.27 -18.17 5.31
CA LEU A 107 -12.52 -17.92 4.07
C LEU A 107 -13.41 -17.24 3.00
N ASN A 108 -14.64 -17.72 2.81
CA ASN A 108 -15.57 -17.11 1.86
C ASN A 108 -15.94 -15.66 2.26
N LYS A 109 -16.05 -15.37 3.56
CA LYS A 109 -16.31 -14.02 4.07
C LYS A 109 -15.13 -13.05 3.89
N MET A 110 -13.90 -13.53 3.65
CA MET A 110 -12.72 -12.65 3.47
C MET A 110 -12.73 -11.88 2.14
N ILE A 111 -13.46 -12.35 1.13
CA ILE A 111 -13.53 -11.70 -0.20
C ILE A 111 -14.09 -10.28 -0.05
N GLN A 112 -15.22 -10.15 0.64
CA GLN A 112 -15.88 -8.86 0.85
C GLN A 112 -16.56 -8.83 2.23
N PRO A 113 -15.80 -8.59 3.31
CA PRO A 113 -16.36 -8.62 4.66
C PRO A 113 -17.31 -7.47 4.98
N CYS A 114 -17.10 -6.30 4.35
CA CYS A 114 -17.84 -5.07 4.64
C CYS A 114 -18.81 -4.66 3.53
N GLY A 115 -19.17 -5.60 2.64
CA GLY A 115 -19.98 -5.30 1.46
C GLY A 115 -19.25 -4.44 0.41
N PRO A 116 -19.97 -3.98 -0.63
CA PRO A 116 -19.39 -3.18 -1.70
C PRO A 116 -18.87 -1.83 -1.16
N PRO A 117 -17.85 -1.26 -1.82
CA PRO A 117 -17.32 0.03 -1.42
C PRO A 117 -18.40 1.13 -1.57
N PRO A 118 -18.41 2.14 -0.68
CA PRO A 118 -19.31 3.27 -0.81
C PRO A 118 -19.02 4.04 -2.10
N PRO A 119 -20.02 4.74 -2.68
CA PRO A 119 -19.78 5.61 -3.83
C PRO A 119 -18.75 6.69 -3.45
N ALA A 120 -17.94 7.09 -4.42
CA ALA A 120 -16.95 8.15 -4.22
C ALA A 120 -17.64 9.39 -3.64
N ARG A 121 -17.12 9.90 -2.50
CA ARG A 121 -17.65 11.11 -1.87
C ARG A 121 -17.54 12.26 -2.87
N LYS A 122 -18.66 12.90 -3.22
CA LYS A 122 -18.63 14.16 -3.96
C LYS A 122 -17.93 15.20 -3.09
N LYS A 123 -16.82 15.78 -3.57
CA LYS A 123 -16.14 16.88 -2.85
C LYS A 123 -17.13 18.05 -2.69
N GLY A 124 -17.64 18.28 -1.48
CA GLY A 124 -18.46 19.47 -1.17
C GLY A 124 -19.66 19.26 -0.23
N GLU A 125 -20.07 18.02 0.05
CA GLU A 125 -21.16 17.74 0.99
C GLU A 125 -20.56 17.33 2.36
N LEU A 126 -20.80 18.17 3.37
CA LEU A 126 -20.47 17.91 4.78
C LEU A 126 -21.49 16.95 5.40
#